data_AF-A0A3N5R4P2-F1
#
_entry.id   AF-A0A3N5R4P2-F1
#
_cell.length_a   1.000
_cell.length_b   1.000
_cell.length_c   1.000
_cell.angle_alpha   90.00
_cell.angle_beta   90.00
_cell.angle_gamma   90.00
#
_symmetry.space_group_name_H-M   'P 1'
#
loop_
_entity.id
_entity.type
_entity.pdbx_description
1 polymer ?
#
loop_
_entity_poly.entity_id
_entity_poly.type
_entity_poly.pdbx_seq_one_letter_code
_entity_poly.pdbx_strand_id
1 'polypeptide(L)'
;MANGIAVQRELIIVLQDGRTLLDWEAGLGVDLLSDEFVRYPPGTYTHPVQDDDLETLKKAGRVISYDNRRVFLHSIPEIPKKNQI
;
A
#
# COMPACT_ATOMS: atom_id res chain seq x y z
N MET A 1 -8.69 -5.29 19.96
CA MET A 1 -7.28 -4.93 19.69
C MET A 1 -7.15 -4.81 18.19
N ALA A 2 -6.61 -3.70 17.68
CA ALA A 2 -6.37 -3.55 16.25
C ALA A 2 -5.22 -4.50 15.87
N ASN A 3 -5.57 -5.73 15.50
CA ASN A 3 -4.62 -6.67 14.93
C ASN A 3 -4.25 -6.09 13.56
N GLY A 4 -2.97 -5.79 13.33
CA GLY A 4 -2.49 -5.25 12.05
C GLY A 4 -1.55 -4.05 12.19
N ILE A 5 -0.87 -3.74 11.09
CA ILE A 5 0.02 -2.59 10.99
C ILE A 5 -0.80 -1.41 10.50
N ALA A 6 -0.89 -0.36 11.32
CA ALA A 6 -1.64 0.84 10.99
C ALA A 6 -0.81 1.76 10.08
N VAL A 7 -1.36 2.06 8.91
CA VAL A 7 -0.75 2.95 7.91
C VAL A 7 -1.69 4.12 7.65
N GLN A 8 -1.12 5.31 7.39
CA GLN A 8 -1.92 6.45 6.97
C GLN A 8 -2.51 6.20 5.59
N ARG A 9 -3.81 6.43 5.44
CA ARG A 9 -4.53 6.18 4.18
C ARG A 9 -3.93 6.94 3.00
N GLU A 10 -3.45 8.16 3.24
CA GLU A 10 -2.82 9.02 2.22
C GLU A 10 -1.52 8.44 1.65
N LEU A 11 -0.87 7.51 2.37
CA LEU A 11 0.32 6.82 1.88
C LEU A 11 -0.01 5.64 0.97
N ILE A 12 -1.29 5.29 0.81
CA ILE A 12 -1.70 4.22 -0.09
C ILE A 12 -2.23 4.89 -1.36
N ILE A 13 -1.57 4.59 -2.47
CA ILE A 13 -1.78 5.23 -3.75
C ILE A 13 -2.23 4.22 -4.80
N VAL A 14 -3.03 4.69 -5.75
CA VAL A 14 -3.47 3.88 -6.90
C VAL A 14 -2.79 4.41 -8.17
N LEU A 15 -2.10 3.51 -8.87
CA LEU A 15 -1.45 3.80 -10.14
C LEU A 15 -2.42 3.69 -11.31
N GLN A 16 -2.05 4.28 -12.46
CA GLN A 16 -2.86 4.27 -13.68
C GLN A 16 -3.19 2.86 -14.20
N ASP A 17 -2.36 1.87 -13.87
CA ASP A 17 -2.57 0.46 -14.22
C ASP A 17 -3.44 -0.30 -13.22
N GLY A 18 -4.00 0.40 -12.22
CA GLY A 18 -4.87 -0.15 -11.19
C GLY A 18 -4.14 -0.79 -10.02
N ARG A 19 -2.80 -0.80 -10.00
CA ARG A 19 -2.05 -1.30 -8.85
C ARG A 19 -2.21 -0.37 -7.65
N THR A 20 -2.44 -0.97 -6.48
CA THR A 20 -2.49 -0.24 -5.22
C THR A 20 -1.18 -0.43 -4.47
N LEU A 21 -0.45 0.66 -4.28
CA LEU A 21 0.86 0.65 -3.64
C LEU A 21 0.80 1.37 -2.29
N LEU A 22 1.59 0.90 -1.33
CA LEU A 22 2.06 1.73 -0.23
C LEU A 22 3.24 2.55 -0.73
N ASP A 23 3.06 3.87 -0.82
CA ASP A 23 4.06 4.84 -1.22
C ASP A 23 5.27 4.79 -0.27
N TRP A 24 6.44 4.62 -0.87
CA TRP A 24 7.73 4.73 -0.25
C TRP A 24 8.50 5.85 -0.95
N GLU A 25 9.36 6.56 -0.21
CA GLU A 25 10.05 7.72 -0.77
C GLU A 25 10.82 7.39 -2.07
N ALA A 26 10.93 8.41 -2.94
CA ALA A 26 11.69 8.39 -4.20
C ALA A 26 11.16 7.45 -5.31
N GLY A 27 9.82 7.35 -5.44
CA GLY A 27 9.18 6.62 -6.54
C GLY A 27 9.32 5.10 -6.41
N LEU A 28 9.44 4.64 -5.17
CA LEU A 28 9.41 3.24 -4.80
C LEU A 28 8.10 2.99 -4.06
N GLY A 29 7.45 1.87 -4.27
CA GLY A 29 6.27 1.51 -3.51
C GLY A 29 6.27 0.03 -3.24
N VAL A 30 5.45 -0.39 -2.29
CA VAL A 30 5.14 -1.80 -2.08
C VAL A 30 3.77 -2.08 -2.68
N ASP A 31 3.68 -3.02 -3.61
CA ASP A 31 2.40 -3.51 -4.10
C ASP A 31 1.69 -4.28 -3.00
N LEU A 32 0.51 -3.78 -2.59
CA LEU A 32 -0.25 -4.36 -1.48
C LEU A 32 -0.88 -5.71 -1.82
N LEU A 33 -0.95 -6.08 -3.10
CA LEU A 33 -1.48 -7.37 -3.54
C LEU A 33 -0.38 -8.43 -3.61
N SER A 34 0.81 -8.09 -4.13
CA SER A 34 1.92 -9.04 -4.29
C SER A 34 2.95 -9.01 -3.16
N ASP A 35 2.95 -8.00 -2.29
CA ASP A 35 4.02 -7.70 -1.32
C ASP A 35 5.40 -7.43 -1.98
N GLU A 36 5.43 -7.04 -3.25
CA GLU A 36 6.68 -6.76 -3.97
C GLU A 36 7.00 -5.26 -4.01
N PHE A 37 8.30 -4.94 -3.98
CA PHE A 37 8.79 -3.59 -4.20
C PHE A 37 8.74 -3.24 -5.69
N VAL A 38 8.01 -2.19 -6.02
CA VAL A 38 7.79 -1.71 -7.37
C VAL A 38 8.31 -0.28 -7.48
N ARG A 39 9.17 -0.02 -8.46
CA ARG A 39 9.45 1.36 -8.87
C ARG A 39 8.32 1.86 -9.77
N TYR A 40 7.82 3.05 -9.49
CA TYR A 40 6.83 3.70 -10.34
C TYR A 40 7.34 5.06 -10.83
N PRO A 41 7.19 5.37 -12.13
CA PRO A 41 7.60 6.66 -12.66
C PRO A 41 6.80 7.83 -12.06
N PRO A 42 7.36 9.05 -12.03
CA PRO A 42 6.58 10.24 -11.73
C PRO A 42 5.38 10.36 -12.70
N GLY A 43 4.22 10.72 -12.18
CA GLY A 43 3.00 10.92 -12.99
C GLY A 43 2.19 9.66 -13.30
N THR A 44 2.59 8.48 -12.83
CA THR A 44 1.74 7.27 -12.89
C THR A 44 0.76 7.18 -11.72
N TYR A 45 0.92 8.05 -10.72
CA TYR A 45 -0.03 8.25 -9.64
C TYR A 45 -1.35 8.80 -10.18
N THR A 46 -2.47 8.20 -9.74
CA THR A 46 -3.81 8.61 -10.17
C THR A 46 -4.54 9.31 -9.03
N HIS A 47 -4.69 8.63 -7.89
CA HIS A 47 -5.41 9.14 -6.72
C HIS A 47 -5.01 8.36 -5.45
N PRO A 48 -5.31 8.89 -4.24
CA PRO A 48 -5.17 8.14 -3.00
C PRO A 48 -6.23 7.05 -2.91
N VAL A 49 -5.94 5.96 -2.19
CA VAL A 49 -6.83 4.80 -2.09
C VAL A 49 -8.28 5.13 -1.66
N GLN A 50 -9.25 4.60 -2.38
CA GLN A 50 -10.69 4.76 -2.10
C GLN A 50 -11.26 3.55 -1.37
N ASP A 51 -12.48 3.68 -0.85
CA ASP A 51 -13.11 2.59 -0.07
C ASP A 51 -13.31 1.33 -0.93
N ASP A 52 -13.64 1.49 -2.21
CA ASP A 52 -13.80 0.37 -3.14
C ASP A 52 -12.49 -0.41 -3.37
N ASP A 53 -11.35 0.29 -3.42
CA ASP A 53 -10.02 -0.33 -3.50
C ASP A 53 -9.72 -1.10 -2.21
N LEU A 54 -9.99 -0.49 -1.05
CA LEU A 54 -9.77 -1.10 0.26
C LEU A 54 -10.66 -2.31 0.49
N GLU A 55 -11.90 -2.30 0.02
CA GLU A 55 -12.79 -3.46 0.05
C GLU A 55 -12.24 -4.60 -0.82
N THR A 56 -11.63 -4.29 -1.96
CA THR A 56 -10.96 -5.28 -2.81
C THR A 56 -9.76 -5.90 -2.10
N LEU A 57 -8.89 -5.07 -1.49
CA LEU A 57 -7.75 -5.54 -0.71
C LEU A 57 -8.15 -6.32 0.55
N LYS A 58 -9.27 -5.96 1.18
CA LYS A 58 -9.82 -6.67 2.33
C LYS A 58 -10.35 -8.05 1.93
N LYS A 59 -11.07 -8.15 0.82
CA LYS A 59 -11.50 -9.44 0.25
C LYS A 59 -10.30 -10.33 -0.13
N ALA A 60 -9.20 -9.73 -0.57
CA ALA A 60 -7.94 -10.43 -0.85
C ALA A 60 -7.13 -10.80 0.41
N GLY A 61 -7.61 -10.47 1.62
CA GLY A 61 -6.91 -10.78 2.87
C GLY A 61 -5.67 -9.94 3.13
N ARG A 62 -5.55 -8.77 2.49
CA ARG A 62 -4.43 -7.83 2.65
C ARG A 62 -4.73 -6.75 3.68
N VAL A 63 -5.98 -6.29 3.73
CA VAL A 63 -6.49 -5.32 4.70
C VAL A 63 -7.36 -6.02 5.74
N ILE A 64 -7.14 -5.72 7.02
CA ILE A 64 -7.94 -6.22 8.15
C ILE A 64 -9.17 -5.32 8.34
N SER A 65 -8.92 -4.02 8.44
CA SER A 65 -9.94 -2.98 8.60
C SER A 65 -9.38 -1.64 8.13
N TYR A 66 -10.24 -0.65 7.99
CA TYR A 66 -9.83 0.72 7.70
C TYR A 66 -10.88 1.70 8.24
N ASP A 67 -10.45 2.95 8.37
CA ASP A 67 -11.29 4.11 8.64
C ASP A 67 -10.90 5.26 7.70
N ASN A 68 -11.44 6.45 7.96
CA ASN A 68 -11.20 7.63 7.13
C ASN A 68 -9.73 8.11 7.11
N ARG A 69 -8.91 7.65 8.06
CA ARG A 69 -7.51 8.10 8.23
C ARG A 69 -6.51 6.96 8.15
N ARG A 70 -6.90 5.75 8.52
CA ARG A 70 -5.99 4.62 8.71
C ARG A 70 -6.47 3.37 8.01
N VAL A 71 -5.52 2.61 7.50
CA VAL A 71 -5.70 1.26 6.98
C VAL A 71 -4.87 0.31 7.83
N PHE A 72 -5.47 -0.78 8.28
CA PHE A 72 -4.82 -1.79 9.10
C PHE A 72 -4.49 -2.98 8.22
N LEU A 73 -3.21 -3.13 7.87
CA LEU A 73 -2.71 -4.19 7.00
C LEU A 73 -2.37 -5.46 7.78
N HIS A 74 -2.54 -6.62 7.15
CA HIS A 74 -2.12 -7.90 7.73
C HIS A 74 -0.60 -8.01 7.88
N SER A 75 0.14 -7.50 6.90
CA SER A 75 1.59 -7.46 6.86
C SER A 75 2.04 -6.26 6.03
N ILE A 76 3.25 -5.80 6.29
CA ILE A 76 4.02 -4.97 5.37
C ILE A 76 5.30 -5.76 5.12
N PRO A 77 5.72 -5.96 3.87
CA PRO A 77 6.98 -6.64 3.59
C PRO A 77 8.13 -5.93 4.30
N GLU A 78 9.06 -6.71 4.83
CA GLU A 78 10.25 -6.16 5.47
C GLU A 78 11.00 -5.28 4.46
N ILE A 79 11.28 -4.03 4.87
CA ILE A 79 12.08 -3.10 4.07
C ILE A 79 13.43 -3.77 3.78
N PRO A 80 13.89 -3.85 2.51
CA PRO A 80 15.23 -4.32 2.24
C PRO A 80 16.19 -3.40 3.01
N LYS A 81 16.85 -3.97 4.03
CA LYS A 81 17.84 -3.24 4.83
C LYS A 81 18.83 -2.63 3.85
N LYS A 82 19.00 -1.30 3.89
CA LYS A 82 20.13 -0.60 3.26
C LYS A 82 21.41 -1.24 3.81
N ASN A 83 21.92 -2.29 3.16
CA ASN A 83 23.25 -2.91 3.34
C ASN A 83 23.48 -4.10 2.39
N GLN A 84 22.97 -4.06 1.16
CA GLN A 84 23.43 -4.93 0.07
C GLN A 84 23.60 -4.11 -1.21
N ILE A 85 24.59 -3.23 -1.21
CA ILE A 85 25.27 -2.73 -2.41
C ILE A 85 26.76 -2.64 -2.08
#